data_AF-A0A7C2RIF7-F1
#
_entry.id   AF-A0A7C2RIF7-F1
#
_cell.length_a   1.000
_cell.length_b   1.000
_cell.length_c   1.000
_cell.angle_alpha   90.00
_cell.angle_beta   90.00
_cell.angle_gamma   90.00
#
_symmetry.space_group_name_H-M   'P 1'
#
loop_
_entity.id
_entity.type
_entity.pdbx_description
1 polymer ?
#
loop_
_entity_poly.entity_id
_entity_poly.type
_entity_poly.pdbx_seq_one_letter_code
_entity_poly.pdbx_strand_id
1 'polypeptide(L)'
;MKYLFCLLTFLVLPLSIQAQVSDKKNLQEYNGFFDFYYDSDEDKIYLEVKDLNEPFLYTHFLTSGVGSNDVGLDRGQLGDGVVVEFRKAGNKLLLVQPNQKFRALTDNVPERKSVEEAFAFSVLYGFEIKEKKEDEVYVIDLTPFLLQDAHGVSKRISRGNHGSFSLDKDRSALSLERTKAFPENVEFEALLTFAGEAKSATLREVLPDRNSLSVLQHHSFVKLPDDDYEKRIFDPRSGAISISYYDYAAPVYEPILKRFAVRHRLKKKDPNAAVSEPVEPIIYYLDPGTPEPVRSALLEGASWWNEAFEAIGYKNAFQVKMLPKDADPLDVRYNVIQWVHRSTRGWSYGASVVDPRTGEIIKGHVSLGSLRIRQDFMIAQALMNRPFAKSDENYEQMLEMGLARIRQLSAHEVGHTLGFAHNFAASVNDRASVMDYPHPQFLLQDGKINFSEAYDSGIGIWDKVTVKYSYADVPENTSERDFLNEVISEATKKGLQFITDSDARASGGAHVNAHLWDNGKSAVEELEDILKIRKVAIGNFSEENIRENEPYSVLEDVFVPLYFLHRYQTEAAVKLIGGLDYNYAVKGGAEDTFE
;
A
#
# COMPACT_ATOMS: atom_id res chain seq x y z
N MET A 1 -44.23 38.87 -72.25
CA MET A 1 -44.33 37.57 -71.52
C MET A 1 -43.47 36.56 -72.28
N LYS A 2 -42.46 35.90 -71.76
CA LYS A 2 -41.95 35.67 -70.40
C LYS A 2 -40.42 35.48 -70.52
N TYR A 3 -39.67 36.01 -69.56
CA TYR A 3 -38.25 35.69 -69.37
C TYR A 3 -38.14 34.29 -68.74
N LEU A 4 -37.25 33.44 -69.26
CA LEU A 4 -36.90 32.16 -68.65
C LEU A 4 -35.46 32.27 -68.13
N PHE A 5 -35.34 32.39 -66.80
CA PHE A 5 -34.07 32.42 -66.07
C PHE A 5 -33.74 30.98 -65.67
N CYS A 6 -32.69 30.39 -66.25
CA CYS A 6 -32.14 29.11 -65.77
C CYS A 6 -31.17 29.40 -64.62
N LEU A 7 -31.57 29.04 -63.40
CA LEU A 7 -30.72 29.08 -62.21
C LEU A 7 -29.77 27.87 -62.24
N LEU A 8 -28.46 28.12 -62.25
CA LEU A 8 -27.42 27.11 -61.99
C LEU A 8 -27.20 27.04 -60.47
N THR A 9 -27.64 25.96 -59.83
CA THR A 9 -27.32 25.67 -58.42
C THR A 9 -26.00 24.92 -58.34
N PHE A 10 -24.93 25.59 -57.87
CA PHE A 10 -23.68 24.95 -57.48
C PHE A 10 -23.87 24.26 -56.13
N LEU A 11 -23.81 22.92 -56.12
CA LEU A 11 -23.76 22.10 -54.92
C LEU A 11 -22.31 22.13 -54.40
N VAL A 12 -22.01 22.96 -53.39
CA VAL A 12 -20.74 22.91 -52.67
C VAL A 12 -20.89 21.91 -51.53
N LEU A 13 -20.33 20.71 -51.71
CA LEU A 13 -20.15 19.72 -50.64
C LEU A 13 -18.97 20.18 -49.76
N PRO A 14 -19.16 20.47 -48.46
CA PRO A 14 -18.03 20.66 -47.56
C PRO A 14 -17.39 19.29 -47.31
N LEU A 15 -16.27 19.02 -47.97
CA LEU A 15 -15.34 17.99 -47.53
C LEU A 15 -14.62 18.54 -46.30
N SER A 16 -15.11 18.17 -45.12
CA SER A 16 -14.41 18.36 -43.86
C SER A 16 -13.18 17.46 -43.86
N ILE A 17 -12.03 17.98 -44.29
CA ILE A 17 -10.74 17.34 -44.05
C ILE A 17 -10.47 17.51 -42.55
N GLN A 18 -10.75 16.49 -41.77
CA GLN A 18 -10.35 16.44 -40.36
C GLN A 18 -8.84 16.19 -40.35
N ALA A 19 -8.06 17.18 -39.90
CA ALA A 19 -6.62 17.03 -39.79
C ALA A 19 -6.29 15.82 -38.91
N GLN A 20 -5.37 14.97 -39.35
CA GLN A 20 -4.91 13.84 -38.55
C GLN A 20 -4.18 14.40 -37.32
N VAL A 21 -4.33 13.74 -36.17
CA VAL A 21 -3.59 14.09 -34.96
C VAL A 21 -2.09 13.96 -35.26
N SER A 22 -1.71 12.93 -36.00
CA SER A 22 -0.33 12.69 -36.46
C SER A 22 0.28 13.81 -37.32
N ASP A 23 -0.54 14.68 -37.95
CA ASP A 23 -0.06 15.82 -38.76
C ASP A 23 0.12 17.11 -37.96
N LYS A 24 -0.23 17.11 -36.66
CA LYS A 24 -0.09 18.29 -35.80
C LYS A 24 1.38 18.64 -35.58
N LYS A 25 1.66 19.95 -35.62
CA LYS A 25 2.98 20.48 -35.24
C LYS A 25 3.04 20.55 -33.72
N ASN A 26 4.21 20.30 -33.13
CA ASN A 26 4.47 20.37 -31.68
C ASN A 26 3.87 19.24 -30.83
N LEU A 27 3.78 18.02 -31.35
CA LEU A 27 3.50 16.85 -30.52
C LEU A 27 4.77 16.37 -29.81
N GLN A 28 4.71 16.28 -28.48
CA GLN A 28 5.71 15.58 -27.70
C GLN A 28 5.32 14.10 -27.61
N GLU A 29 6.19 13.22 -28.12
CA GLU A 29 5.94 11.78 -28.14
C GLU A 29 6.46 11.08 -26.87
N TYR A 30 5.69 10.11 -26.40
CA TYR A 30 6.02 9.24 -25.29
C TYR A 30 5.79 7.79 -25.72
N ASN A 31 6.85 6.99 -25.71
CA ASN A 31 6.82 5.59 -26.15
C ASN A 31 7.01 4.64 -24.96
N GLY A 32 6.11 3.68 -24.80
CA GLY A 32 6.09 2.78 -23.65
C GLY A 32 5.08 1.65 -23.81
N PHE A 33 4.46 1.21 -22.71
CA PHE A 33 3.41 0.19 -22.77
C PHE A 33 2.24 0.63 -23.67
N PHE A 34 1.84 1.88 -23.57
CA PHE A 34 1.07 2.57 -24.60
C PHE A 34 1.88 3.74 -25.15
N ASP A 35 1.76 3.98 -26.44
CA ASP A 35 2.32 5.19 -27.04
C ASP A 35 1.30 6.32 -26.90
N PHE A 36 1.77 7.51 -26.53
CA PHE A 36 0.92 8.69 -26.42
C PHE A 36 1.64 9.98 -26.81
N TYR A 37 0.86 11.01 -27.10
CA TYR A 37 1.32 12.30 -27.56
C TYR A 37 0.75 13.41 -26.70
N TYR A 38 1.58 14.36 -26.30
CA TYR A 38 1.12 15.60 -25.69
C TYR A 38 1.15 16.75 -26.72
N ASP A 39 0.01 17.42 -26.88
CA ASP A 39 -0.17 18.62 -27.70
C ASP A 39 -0.19 19.85 -26.77
N SER A 40 0.88 20.64 -26.79
CA SER A 40 1.01 21.84 -25.95
C SER A 40 0.13 22.99 -26.38
N ASP A 41 -0.33 23.01 -27.63
CA ASP A 41 -1.15 24.10 -28.17
C ASP A 41 -2.62 23.93 -27.75
N GLU A 42 -3.08 22.69 -27.61
CA GLU A 42 -4.44 22.36 -27.16
C GLU A 42 -4.54 21.85 -25.71
N ASP A 43 -3.40 21.66 -25.04
CA ASP A 43 -3.28 21.00 -23.72
C ASP A 43 -3.97 19.62 -23.68
N LYS A 44 -3.62 18.76 -24.64
CA LYS A 44 -4.24 17.43 -24.81
C LYS A 44 -3.24 16.29 -24.81
N ILE A 45 -3.64 15.18 -24.21
CA ILE A 45 -2.96 13.90 -24.32
C ILE A 45 -3.76 13.00 -25.24
N TYR A 46 -3.15 12.59 -26.34
CA TYR A 46 -3.69 11.63 -27.29
C TYR A 46 -3.04 10.27 -27.07
N LEU A 47 -3.85 9.23 -26.86
CA LEU A 47 -3.37 7.85 -26.65
C LEU A 47 -3.54 7.04 -27.93
N GLU A 48 -2.52 6.28 -28.32
CA GLU A 48 -2.64 5.24 -29.34
C GLU A 48 -3.13 3.93 -28.72
N VAL A 49 -4.14 3.33 -29.34
CA VAL A 49 -4.69 2.03 -28.94
C VAL A 49 -4.56 1.07 -30.11
N LYS A 50 -3.69 0.08 -29.96
CA LYS A 50 -3.38 -0.95 -30.98
C LYS A 50 -4.13 -2.25 -30.69
N ASP A 51 -4.08 -2.71 -29.45
CA ASP A 51 -4.61 -4.02 -29.04
C ASP A 51 -6.00 -3.90 -28.38
N LEU A 52 -7.06 -3.97 -29.20
CA LEU A 52 -8.44 -3.96 -28.71
C LEU A 52 -8.81 -5.27 -28.00
N ASN A 53 -9.58 -5.15 -26.91
CA ASN A 53 -9.99 -6.25 -26.03
C ASN A 53 -8.84 -6.98 -25.33
N GLU A 54 -7.62 -6.42 -25.35
CA GLU A 54 -6.55 -6.89 -24.50
C GLU A 54 -6.69 -6.24 -23.11
N PRO A 55 -6.75 -7.05 -22.03
CA PRO A 55 -6.87 -6.52 -20.70
C PRO A 55 -5.53 -5.94 -20.21
N PHE A 56 -5.60 -4.84 -19.48
CA PHE A 56 -4.49 -4.24 -18.74
C PHE A 56 -4.99 -3.79 -17.36
N LEU A 57 -4.08 -3.46 -16.46
CA LEU A 57 -4.42 -2.98 -15.12
C LEU A 57 -4.46 -1.44 -15.13
N TYR A 58 -5.58 -0.88 -14.67
CA TYR A 58 -5.69 0.54 -14.39
C TYR A 58 -5.66 0.76 -12.87
N THR A 59 -4.75 1.62 -12.41
CA THR A 59 -4.72 2.08 -11.03
C THR A 59 -4.63 3.61 -10.98
N HIS A 60 -5.05 4.18 -9.87
CA HIS A 60 -5.02 5.61 -9.63
C HIS A 60 -4.56 5.90 -8.20
N PHE A 61 -3.90 7.03 -7.97
CA PHE A 61 -3.45 7.42 -6.64
C PHE A 61 -3.34 8.93 -6.49
N LEU A 62 -3.17 9.39 -5.26
CA LEU A 62 -2.95 10.81 -4.97
C LEU A 62 -1.46 11.09 -4.81
N THR A 63 -0.88 11.98 -5.61
CA THR A 63 0.53 12.43 -5.47
C THR A 63 0.66 13.62 -4.53
N SER A 64 -0.45 14.25 -4.18
CA SER A 64 -0.58 15.24 -3.10
C SER A 64 -1.75 14.86 -2.17
N GLY A 65 -1.68 15.24 -0.89
CA GLY A 65 -2.77 15.03 0.06
C GLY A 65 -3.33 16.34 0.58
N VAL A 66 -4.40 16.26 1.38
CA VAL A 66 -5.03 17.42 2.01
C VAL A 66 -4.40 17.80 3.35
N GLY A 67 -3.43 17.01 3.83
CA GLY A 67 -2.70 17.30 5.07
C GLY A 67 -3.45 16.94 6.36
N SER A 68 -4.49 16.11 6.30
CA SER A 68 -5.25 15.66 7.47
C SER A 68 -5.52 14.15 7.43
N ASN A 69 -5.02 13.45 8.46
CA ASN A 69 -5.24 12.01 8.62
C ASN A 69 -6.74 11.68 8.79
N ASP A 70 -7.49 12.51 9.52
CA ASP A 70 -8.92 12.28 9.78
C ASP A 70 -9.78 12.38 8.52
N VAL A 71 -9.35 13.22 7.56
CA VAL A 71 -10.03 13.34 6.25
C VAL A 71 -9.73 12.12 5.36
N GLY A 72 -8.56 11.50 5.54
CA GLY A 72 -8.19 10.27 4.85
C GLY A 72 -7.91 10.43 3.35
N LEU A 73 -7.31 11.57 2.97
CA LEU A 73 -6.84 11.90 1.61
C LEU A 73 -5.35 12.23 1.67
N ASP A 74 -4.54 11.19 1.70
CA ASP A 74 -3.10 11.30 1.95
C ASP A 74 -2.29 11.36 0.66
N ARG A 75 -1.15 12.06 0.73
CA ARG A 75 -0.12 11.98 -0.32
C ARG A 75 0.43 10.55 -0.39
N GLY A 76 0.51 10.02 -1.60
CA GLY A 76 0.96 8.66 -1.94
C GLY A 76 -0.11 7.57 -1.74
N GLN A 77 -1.35 7.95 -1.43
CA GLN A 77 -2.43 7.00 -1.18
C GLN A 77 -2.82 6.30 -2.49
N LEU A 78 -2.44 5.01 -2.60
CA LEU A 78 -2.90 4.13 -3.67
C LEU A 78 -4.42 3.95 -3.60
N GLY A 79 -5.08 4.10 -4.75
CA GLY A 79 -6.47 3.73 -4.96
C GLY A 79 -6.61 2.27 -5.39
N ASP A 80 -7.82 1.90 -5.79
CA ASP A 80 -8.08 0.53 -6.25
C ASP A 80 -7.39 0.26 -7.59
N GLY A 81 -6.93 -0.97 -7.79
CA GLY A 81 -6.46 -1.48 -9.08
C GLY A 81 -7.55 -2.33 -9.75
N VAL A 82 -7.90 -2.02 -11.00
CA VAL A 82 -8.95 -2.72 -11.74
C VAL A 82 -8.47 -3.17 -13.11
N VAL A 83 -8.85 -4.38 -13.51
CA VAL A 83 -8.62 -4.87 -14.88
C VAL A 83 -9.58 -4.16 -15.82
N VAL A 84 -9.05 -3.60 -16.90
CA VAL A 84 -9.79 -2.87 -17.91
C VAL A 84 -9.33 -3.26 -19.31
N GLU A 85 -10.14 -3.00 -20.32
CA GLU A 85 -9.81 -3.24 -21.72
C GLU A 85 -10.50 -2.19 -22.61
N PHE A 86 -9.89 -1.89 -23.76
CA PHE A 86 -10.53 -1.03 -24.77
C PHE A 86 -11.42 -1.86 -25.69
N ARG A 87 -12.73 -1.56 -25.70
CA ARG A 87 -13.70 -2.15 -26.64
C ARG A 87 -14.17 -1.12 -27.65
N LYS A 88 -14.11 -1.45 -28.94
CA LYS A 88 -14.67 -0.59 -29.98
C LYS A 88 -16.20 -0.66 -30.00
N ALA A 89 -16.87 0.49 -29.97
CA ALA A 89 -18.31 0.63 -30.08
C ALA A 89 -18.67 1.80 -31.01
N GLY A 90 -18.93 1.49 -32.28
CA GLY A 90 -19.24 2.52 -33.29
C GLY A 90 -18.05 3.45 -33.53
N ASN A 91 -18.25 4.75 -33.34
CA ASN A 91 -17.22 5.79 -33.47
C ASN A 91 -16.44 6.03 -32.16
N LYS A 92 -16.56 5.13 -31.18
CA LYS A 92 -15.92 5.26 -29.87
C LYS A 92 -15.09 4.04 -29.50
N LEU A 93 -14.08 4.27 -28.66
CA LEU A 93 -13.48 3.24 -27.81
C LEU A 93 -14.03 3.39 -26.39
N LEU A 94 -14.51 2.30 -25.82
CA LEU A 94 -14.99 2.24 -24.45
C LEU A 94 -13.88 1.63 -23.59
N LEU A 95 -13.53 2.29 -22.48
CA LEU A 95 -12.73 1.66 -21.42
C LEU A 95 -13.68 0.87 -20.54
N VAL A 96 -13.65 -0.44 -20.70
CA VAL A 96 -14.54 -1.38 -20.03
C VAL A 96 -13.79 -2.02 -18.88
N GLN A 97 -14.41 -2.08 -17.70
CA GLN A 97 -13.98 -2.88 -16.55
C GLN A 97 -14.83 -4.15 -16.50
N PRO A 98 -14.29 -5.32 -16.91
CA PRO A 98 -14.96 -6.61 -16.75
C PRO A 98 -15.18 -6.97 -15.27
N ASN A 99 -16.14 -7.85 -15.01
CA ASN A 99 -16.41 -8.30 -13.65
C ASN A 99 -15.36 -9.32 -13.19
N GLN A 100 -14.41 -8.88 -12.37
CA GLN A 100 -13.40 -9.75 -11.79
C GLN A 100 -13.85 -10.42 -10.48
N LYS A 101 -15.08 -10.17 -9.99
CA LYS A 101 -15.56 -10.79 -8.75
C LYS A 101 -16.29 -12.10 -9.00
N PHE A 102 -16.99 -12.23 -10.13
CA PHE A 102 -17.75 -13.41 -10.51
C PHE A 102 -17.26 -13.89 -11.88
N ARG A 103 -16.70 -15.10 -11.93
CA ARG A 103 -15.98 -15.64 -13.10
C ARG A 103 -16.37 -17.10 -13.31
N ALA A 104 -16.02 -17.65 -14.46
CA ALA A 104 -16.01 -19.09 -14.71
C ALA A 104 -14.67 -19.50 -15.30
N LEU A 105 -13.89 -20.29 -14.55
CA LEU A 105 -12.60 -20.80 -15.00
C LEU A 105 -12.79 -22.19 -15.63
N THR A 106 -13.09 -22.20 -16.92
CA THR A 106 -13.49 -23.40 -17.68
C THR A 106 -13.10 -23.23 -19.15
N ASP A 107 -12.82 -24.33 -19.84
CA ASP A 107 -12.65 -24.34 -21.30
C ASP A 107 -13.99 -24.30 -22.05
N ASN A 108 -15.11 -24.46 -21.34
CA ASN A 108 -16.46 -24.38 -21.88
C ASN A 108 -16.86 -22.92 -22.18
N VAL A 109 -16.68 -22.50 -23.43
CA VAL A 109 -16.99 -21.14 -23.89
C VAL A 109 -18.44 -20.70 -23.58
N PRO A 110 -19.49 -21.50 -23.85
CA PRO A 110 -20.86 -21.19 -23.42
C PRO A 110 -21.03 -20.91 -21.93
N GLU A 111 -20.33 -21.66 -21.07
CA GLU A 111 -20.39 -21.49 -19.61
C GLU A 111 -19.74 -20.17 -19.18
N ARG A 112 -18.56 -19.85 -19.72
CA ARG A 112 -17.93 -18.53 -19.50
C ARG A 112 -18.84 -17.39 -19.90
N LYS A 113 -19.42 -17.49 -21.11
CA LYS A 113 -20.33 -16.48 -21.64
C LYS A 113 -21.60 -16.32 -20.80
N SER A 114 -22.18 -17.43 -20.31
CA SER A 114 -23.34 -17.40 -19.41
C SER A 114 -23.07 -16.58 -18.15
N VAL A 115 -21.88 -16.74 -17.54
CA VAL A 115 -21.48 -15.96 -16.36
C VAL A 115 -21.20 -14.50 -16.72
N GLU A 116 -20.50 -14.25 -17.83
CA GLU A 116 -20.28 -12.89 -18.35
C GLU A 116 -21.59 -12.14 -18.64
N GLU A 117 -22.62 -12.82 -19.14
CA GLU A 117 -23.95 -12.25 -19.39
C GLU A 117 -24.78 -12.09 -18.11
N ALA A 118 -24.51 -12.90 -17.08
CA ALA A 118 -25.22 -12.86 -15.80
C ALA A 118 -24.76 -11.71 -14.88
N PHE A 119 -23.52 -11.24 -15.02
CA PHE A 119 -22.94 -10.21 -14.17
C PHE A 119 -22.59 -8.94 -14.95
N ALA A 120 -22.96 -7.78 -14.39
CA ALA A 120 -22.66 -6.50 -15.01
C ALA A 120 -21.14 -6.24 -15.07
N PHE A 121 -20.70 -5.71 -16.22
CA PHE A 121 -19.43 -5.00 -16.38
C PHE A 121 -19.69 -3.48 -16.30
N SER A 122 -18.64 -2.69 -16.11
CA SER A 122 -18.75 -1.22 -16.08
C SER A 122 -18.05 -0.59 -17.27
N VAL A 123 -18.67 0.43 -17.88
CA VAL A 123 -17.98 1.32 -18.83
C VAL A 123 -17.45 2.50 -18.03
N LEU A 124 -16.13 2.60 -17.86
CA LEU A 124 -15.49 3.68 -17.10
C LEU A 124 -15.45 4.97 -17.90
N TYR A 125 -15.19 4.87 -19.20
CA TYR A 125 -15.17 6.02 -20.10
C TYR A 125 -15.49 5.61 -21.55
N GLY A 126 -15.98 6.56 -22.36
CA GLY A 126 -16.19 6.38 -23.79
C GLY A 126 -15.51 7.48 -24.59
N PHE A 127 -14.41 7.14 -25.25
CA PHE A 127 -13.57 8.02 -26.03
C PHE A 127 -14.04 8.09 -27.48
N GLU A 128 -14.19 9.29 -28.03
CA GLU A 128 -14.38 9.45 -29.48
C GLU A 128 -13.06 9.17 -30.22
N ILE A 129 -13.14 8.36 -31.28
CA ILE A 129 -12.00 8.09 -32.14
C ILE A 129 -11.68 9.35 -32.94
N LYS A 130 -10.48 9.92 -32.72
CA LYS A 130 -10.01 11.13 -33.40
C LYS A 130 -9.34 10.81 -34.73
N GLU A 131 -8.65 9.67 -34.78
CA GLU A 131 -7.96 9.18 -35.97
C GLU A 131 -7.98 7.65 -35.98
N LYS A 132 -8.08 7.07 -37.17
CA LYS A 132 -7.81 5.65 -37.41
C LYS A 132 -6.57 5.57 -38.31
N LYS A 133 -5.52 4.93 -37.81
CA LYS A 133 -4.30 4.63 -38.54
C LYS A 133 -4.42 3.25 -39.22
N GLU A 134 -3.34 2.82 -39.88
CA GLU A 134 -3.25 1.46 -40.44
C GLU A 134 -3.36 0.40 -39.32
N ASP A 135 -3.63 -0.86 -39.69
CA ASP A 135 -3.67 -2.01 -38.77
C ASP A 135 -4.64 -1.90 -37.56
N GLU A 136 -5.78 -1.21 -37.74
CA GLU A 136 -6.78 -1.01 -36.67
C GLU A 136 -6.21 -0.28 -35.43
N VAL A 137 -5.17 0.54 -35.62
CA VAL A 137 -4.67 1.45 -34.59
C VAL A 137 -5.55 2.69 -34.50
N TYR A 138 -5.96 3.06 -33.30
CA TYR A 138 -6.86 4.17 -33.04
C TYR A 138 -6.20 5.24 -32.17
N VAL A 139 -6.44 6.51 -32.48
CA VAL A 139 -6.02 7.62 -31.62
C VAL A 139 -7.23 8.23 -30.94
N ILE A 140 -7.17 8.34 -29.61
CA ILE A 140 -8.21 8.92 -28.76
C ILE A 140 -7.68 10.08 -27.94
N ASP A 141 -8.55 11.04 -27.62
CA ASP A 141 -8.24 12.12 -26.66
C ASP A 141 -8.49 11.61 -25.22
N LEU A 142 -7.41 11.42 -24.47
CA LEU A 142 -7.42 10.84 -23.12
C LEU A 142 -7.68 11.90 -22.04
N THR A 143 -7.44 13.19 -22.32
CA THR A 143 -7.49 14.28 -21.33
C THR A 143 -8.78 14.32 -20.51
N PRO A 144 -9.99 14.21 -21.12
CA PRO A 144 -11.24 14.26 -20.36
C PRO A 144 -11.41 13.13 -19.32
N PHE A 145 -10.74 11.99 -19.52
CA PHE A 145 -10.73 10.88 -18.56
C PHE A 145 -9.76 11.17 -17.40
N LEU A 146 -8.57 11.70 -17.69
CA LEU A 146 -7.57 12.09 -16.69
C LEU A 146 -8.07 13.18 -15.73
N LEU A 147 -8.99 14.03 -16.21
CA LEU A 147 -9.61 15.09 -15.41
C LEU A 147 -10.82 14.60 -14.58
N GLN A 148 -11.07 13.30 -14.44
CA GLN A 148 -12.14 12.79 -13.58
C GLN A 148 -11.67 12.66 -12.11
N ASP A 149 -12.59 12.80 -11.15
CA ASP A 149 -12.35 12.44 -9.74
C ASP A 149 -12.35 10.91 -9.56
N ALA A 150 -11.35 10.24 -10.11
CA ALA A 150 -11.23 8.78 -10.07
C ALA A 150 -10.93 8.27 -8.66
N HIS A 151 -10.16 9.03 -7.87
CA HIS A 151 -9.85 8.69 -6.48
C HIS A 151 -11.04 8.92 -5.51
N GLY A 152 -12.08 9.63 -5.95
CA GLY A 152 -13.29 9.84 -5.17
C GLY A 152 -13.10 10.82 -4.00
N VAL A 153 -12.31 11.87 -4.21
CA VAL A 153 -12.04 12.95 -3.26
C VAL A 153 -13.34 13.58 -2.76
N SER A 154 -14.23 13.95 -3.67
CA SER A 154 -15.54 14.54 -3.35
C SER A 154 -16.38 13.61 -2.46
N LYS A 155 -16.41 12.34 -2.83
CA LYS A 155 -17.14 11.27 -2.12
C LYS A 155 -16.56 11.00 -0.74
N ARG A 156 -15.23 11.01 -0.59
CA ARG A 156 -14.53 10.82 0.70
C ARG A 156 -14.89 11.95 1.66
N ILE A 157 -14.78 13.21 1.22
CA ILE A 157 -15.10 14.40 2.02
C ILE A 157 -16.56 14.37 2.48
N SER A 158 -17.48 14.06 1.57
CA SER A 158 -18.91 13.99 1.88
C SER A 158 -19.23 12.86 2.89
N ARG A 159 -18.69 11.65 2.68
CA ARG A 159 -18.89 10.50 3.59
C ARG A 159 -18.32 10.74 4.99
N GLY A 160 -17.21 11.46 5.09
CA GLY A 160 -16.60 11.87 6.37
C GLY A 160 -17.30 13.03 7.07
N ASN A 161 -18.43 13.54 6.51
CA ASN A 161 -19.12 14.74 7.00
C ASN A 161 -18.19 15.97 7.09
N HIS A 162 -17.19 16.08 6.23
CA HIS A 162 -16.22 17.18 6.23
C HIS A 162 -16.66 18.37 5.38
N GLY A 163 -17.63 18.19 4.49
CA GLY A 163 -18.11 19.24 3.60
C GLY A 163 -18.79 18.66 2.38
N SER A 164 -19.08 19.52 1.41
CA SER A 164 -19.56 19.12 0.09
C SER A 164 -18.76 19.86 -0.97
N PHE A 165 -18.13 19.12 -1.86
CA PHE A 165 -17.24 19.63 -2.90
C PHE A 165 -17.54 18.93 -4.22
N SER A 166 -17.47 19.67 -5.31
CA SER A 166 -17.62 19.17 -6.67
C SER A 166 -16.42 19.57 -7.51
N LEU A 167 -16.00 18.70 -8.42
CA LEU A 167 -14.90 18.97 -9.34
C LEU A 167 -15.19 20.22 -10.18
N ASP A 168 -14.22 21.12 -10.20
CA ASP A 168 -14.20 22.36 -10.97
C ASP A 168 -13.22 22.18 -12.14
N LYS A 169 -13.76 21.87 -13.32
CA LYS A 169 -12.97 21.56 -14.51
C LYS A 169 -12.20 22.76 -15.04
N ASP A 170 -12.73 23.97 -14.87
CA ASP A 170 -12.10 25.19 -15.38
C ASP A 170 -10.85 25.56 -14.56
N ARG A 171 -10.77 25.08 -13.32
CA ARG A 171 -9.58 25.20 -12.45
C ARG A 171 -8.77 23.91 -12.33
N SER A 172 -9.01 22.95 -13.22
CA SER A 172 -8.27 21.69 -13.30
C SER A 172 -7.46 21.64 -14.60
N ALA A 173 -6.31 20.98 -14.58
CA ALA A 173 -5.40 20.93 -15.72
C ALA A 173 -4.51 19.68 -15.70
N LEU A 174 -3.89 19.36 -16.83
CA LEU A 174 -2.86 18.33 -16.88
C LEU A 174 -1.62 18.76 -16.08
N SER A 175 -0.93 17.79 -15.48
CA SER A 175 0.37 17.97 -14.82
C SER A 175 1.39 17.06 -15.49
N LEU A 176 2.33 17.66 -16.24
CA LEU A 176 3.26 16.88 -17.06
C LEU A 176 4.49 16.38 -16.29
N GLU A 177 4.77 16.90 -15.10
CA GLU A 177 5.99 16.59 -14.33
C GLU A 177 6.18 15.07 -14.12
N ARG A 178 5.07 14.37 -13.88
CA ARG A 178 5.03 12.92 -13.63
C ARG A 178 4.34 12.14 -14.74
N THR A 179 4.08 12.77 -15.88
CA THR A 179 3.55 12.11 -17.06
C THR A 179 4.71 11.44 -17.82
N LYS A 180 4.74 10.10 -17.81
CA LYS A 180 5.90 9.30 -18.26
C LYS A 180 5.46 8.02 -18.97
N ALA A 181 6.34 7.51 -19.83
CA ALA A 181 6.15 6.21 -20.49
C ALA A 181 7.32 5.29 -20.17
N PHE A 182 7.00 4.07 -19.75
CA PHE A 182 7.93 3.00 -19.42
C PHE A 182 7.53 1.73 -20.19
N PRO A 183 8.42 0.72 -20.29
CA PRO A 183 8.11 -0.50 -21.03
C PRO A 183 6.86 -1.26 -20.54
N GLU A 184 6.62 -1.28 -19.23
CA GLU A 184 5.55 -2.08 -18.60
C GLU A 184 4.40 -1.21 -18.04
N ASN A 185 4.52 0.12 -18.11
CA ASN A 185 3.47 1.04 -17.67
C ASN A 185 3.57 2.43 -18.31
N VAL A 186 2.44 3.13 -18.37
CA VAL A 186 2.38 4.57 -18.66
C VAL A 186 1.69 5.31 -17.53
N GLU A 187 2.16 6.51 -17.26
CA GLU A 187 1.83 7.31 -16.09
C GLU A 187 1.33 8.68 -16.54
N PHE A 188 0.23 9.15 -15.97
CA PHE A 188 -0.39 10.44 -16.27
C PHE A 188 -0.79 11.15 -14.98
N GLU A 189 -0.63 12.46 -14.93
CA GLU A 189 -1.01 13.25 -13.76
C GLU A 189 -1.91 14.44 -14.12
N ALA A 190 -2.86 14.74 -13.24
CA ALA A 190 -3.78 15.85 -13.37
C ALA A 190 -3.90 16.61 -12.04
N LEU A 191 -3.86 17.94 -12.11
CA LEU A 191 -4.28 18.82 -11.02
C LEU A 191 -5.80 18.93 -11.06
N LEU A 192 -6.46 18.45 -10.02
CA LEU A 192 -7.91 18.53 -9.86
C LEU A 192 -8.25 19.56 -8.78
N THR A 193 -9.04 20.55 -9.14
CA THR A 193 -9.60 21.53 -8.20
C THR A 193 -11.07 21.22 -7.94
N PHE A 194 -11.49 21.35 -6.69
CA PHE A 194 -12.84 21.13 -6.23
C PHE A 194 -13.37 22.40 -5.57
N ALA A 195 -14.54 22.85 -6.02
CA ALA A 195 -15.29 23.96 -5.43
C ALA A 195 -16.32 23.41 -4.43
N GLY A 196 -16.48 24.06 -3.27
CA GLY A 196 -17.39 23.56 -2.26
C GLY A 196 -17.42 24.41 -0.99
N GLU A 197 -17.74 23.76 0.13
CA GLU A 197 -17.71 24.37 1.46
C GLU A 197 -17.25 23.33 2.51
N ALA A 198 -16.19 23.65 3.25
CA ALA A 198 -15.69 22.86 4.37
C ALA A 198 -16.51 23.08 5.65
N LYS A 199 -17.11 22.00 6.16
CA LYS A 199 -17.98 21.99 7.34
C LYS A 199 -17.31 21.47 8.62
N SER A 200 -16.29 20.62 8.53
CA SER A 200 -15.53 20.18 9.70
C SER A 200 -14.43 21.17 10.10
N ALA A 201 -14.09 21.23 11.39
CA ALA A 201 -12.95 22.01 11.85
C ALA A 201 -11.64 21.47 11.26
N THR A 202 -11.48 20.15 11.26
CA THR A 202 -10.33 19.43 10.72
C THR A 202 -10.02 19.79 9.27
N LEU A 203 -11.02 19.88 8.40
CA LEU A 203 -10.79 20.26 7.00
C LEU A 203 -10.51 21.77 6.88
N ARG A 204 -11.21 22.63 7.63
CA ARG A 204 -10.98 24.08 7.59
C ARG A 204 -9.58 24.50 8.05
N GLU A 205 -8.96 23.72 8.92
CA GLU A 205 -7.62 24.00 9.44
C GLU A 205 -6.52 23.78 8.40
N VAL A 206 -6.74 22.83 7.48
CA VAL A 206 -5.74 22.44 6.47
C VAL A 206 -5.95 23.09 5.10
N LEU A 207 -7.12 23.70 4.86
CA LEU A 207 -7.41 24.39 3.61
C LEU A 207 -7.03 25.89 3.68
N PRO A 208 -6.25 26.41 2.71
CA PRO A 208 -6.02 27.84 2.58
C PRO A 208 -7.32 28.63 2.31
N ASP A 209 -8.21 28.08 1.49
CA ASP A 209 -9.56 28.59 1.23
C ASP A 209 -10.58 27.51 1.59
N ARG A 210 -11.52 27.83 2.49
CA ARG A 210 -12.54 26.89 2.98
C ARG A 210 -13.50 26.42 1.88
N ASN A 211 -13.54 27.13 0.75
CA ASN A 211 -14.43 26.84 -0.36
C ASN A 211 -13.73 26.20 -1.57
N SER A 212 -12.42 25.96 -1.47
CA SER A 212 -11.63 25.43 -2.58
C SER A 212 -10.57 24.45 -2.09
N LEU A 213 -10.50 23.30 -2.73
CA LEU A 213 -9.48 22.28 -2.48
C LEU A 213 -8.87 21.85 -3.81
N SER A 214 -7.55 21.71 -3.90
CA SER A 214 -6.88 21.15 -5.07
C SER A 214 -5.96 20.00 -4.67
N VAL A 215 -5.95 18.94 -5.49
CA VAL A 215 -5.07 17.79 -5.32
C VAL A 215 -4.54 17.33 -6.68
N LEU A 216 -3.33 16.79 -6.71
CA LEU A 216 -2.77 16.05 -7.84
C LEU A 216 -3.24 14.59 -7.76
N GLN A 217 -3.93 14.16 -8.80
CA GLN A 217 -4.35 12.78 -9.02
C GLN A 217 -3.52 12.18 -10.14
N HIS A 218 -3.14 10.94 -9.95
CA HIS A 218 -2.29 10.20 -10.85
C HIS A 218 -3.02 8.97 -11.37
N HIS A 219 -2.82 8.64 -12.66
CA HIS A 219 -3.37 7.50 -13.37
C HIS A 219 -2.23 6.67 -13.93
N SER A 220 -2.33 5.35 -13.78
CA SER A 220 -1.33 4.40 -14.27
C SER A 220 -2.02 3.29 -15.05
N PHE A 221 -1.58 3.07 -16.28
CA PHE A 221 -1.93 1.88 -17.07
C PHE A 221 -0.74 0.94 -17.06
N VAL A 222 -0.93 -0.23 -16.45
CA VAL A 222 0.11 -1.21 -16.18
C VAL A 222 -0.19 -2.46 -16.99
N LYS A 223 0.83 -3.00 -17.66
CA LYS A 223 0.73 -4.28 -18.35
C LYS A 223 0.44 -5.39 -17.35
N LEU A 224 -0.50 -6.27 -17.70
CA LEU A 224 -0.78 -7.45 -16.88
C LEU A 224 0.32 -8.52 -17.06
N PRO A 225 0.67 -9.26 -15.99
CA PRO A 225 1.56 -10.42 -16.10
C PRO A 225 1.01 -11.51 -17.02
N ASP A 226 1.91 -12.40 -17.45
CA ASP A 226 1.58 -13.61 -18.17
C ASP A 226 0.78 -14.62 -17.32
N ASP A 227 0.32 -15.70 -17.96
CA ASP A 227 -0.47 -16.74 -17.31
C ASP A 227 0.39 -17.83 -16.61
N ASP A 228 1.73 -17.69 -16.54
CA ASP A 228 2.67 -18.66 -15.90
C ASP A 228 2.88 -18.39 -14.39
N TYR A 229 1.86 -17.81 -13.74
CA TYR A 229 1.87 -17.55 -12.31
C TYR A 229 1.16 -18.66 -11.52
N GLU A 230 1.90 -19.29 -10.61
CA GLU A 230 1.35 -20.26 -9.68
C GLU A 230 0.71 -19.55 -8.47
N LYS A 231 -0.63 -19.59 -8.43
CA LYS A 231 -1.41 -19.07 -7.29
C LYS A 231 -1.13 -19.91 -6.04
N ARG A 232 -1.16 -19.28 -4.86
CA ARG A 232 -0.97 -19.93 -3.56
C ARG A 232 -2.29 -19.93 -2.78
N ILE A 233 -2.75 -21.09 -2.33
CA ILE A 233 -4.02 -21.18 -1.57
C ILE A 233 -3.93 -20.33 -0.30
N PHE A 234 -5.01 -19.61 0.02
CA PHE A 234 -5.11 -18.84 1.26
C PHE A 234 -5.78 -19.64 2.38
N ASP A 235 -5.19 -19.55 3.58
CA ASP A 235 -5.78 -20.01 4.85
C ASP A 235 -5.81 -18.83 5.85
N PRO A 236 -6.91 -18.60 6.58
CA PRO A 236 -7.01 -17.50 7.54
C PRO A 236 -5.95 -17.53 8.65
N ARG A 237 -5.34 -18.68 8.95
CA ARG A 237 -4.28 -18.84 9.96
C ARG A 237 -2.88 -18.47 9.44
N SER A 238 -2.72 -18.22 8.14
CA SER A 238 -1.41 -18.14 7.47
C SER A 238 -0.64 -16.84 7.68
N GLY A 239 -1.31 -15.75 8.05
CA GLY A 239 -0.72 -14.41 8.00
C GLY A 239 -0.65 -13.77 6.62
N ALA A 240 -1.13 -14.42 5.56
CA ALA A 240 -1.14 -13.85 4.21
C ALA A 240 -2.33 -12.90 3.98
N ILE A 241 -2.13 -11.87 3.18
CA ILE A 241 -3.20 -11.08 2.54
C ILE A 241 -3.74 -11.91 1.37
N SER A 242 -5.04 -11.82 1.07
CA SER A 242 -5.64 -12.58 -0.04
C SER A 242 -6.50 -11.76 -0.97
N ILE A 243 -6.52 -12.19 -2.23
CA ILE A 243 -7.60 -11.87 -3.17
C ILE A 243 -8.73 -12.89 -3.01
N SER A 244 -9.93 -12.52 -3.46
CA SER A 244 -11.05 -13.44 -3.51
C SER A 244 -11.94 -13.21 -4.73
N TYR A 245 -12.49 -14.29 -5.28
CA TYR A 245 -13.47 -14.26 -6.36
C TYR A 245 -14.37 -15.49 -6.27
N TYR A 246 -15.52 -15.42 -6.94
CA TYR A 246 -16.46 -16.53 -7.08
C TYR A 246 -16.26 -17.21 -8.44
N ASP A 247 -15.93 -18.48 -8.43
CA ASP A 247 -15.81 -19.33 -9.61
C ASP A 247 -17.07 -20.17 -9.80
N TYR A 248 -17.88 -19.80 -10.79
CA TYR A 248 -19.14 -20.46 -11.13
C TYR A 248 -18.95 -21.73 -11.96
N ALA A 249 -17.72 -22.02 -12.42
CA ALA A 249 -17.38 -23.31 -13.01
C ALA A 249 -16.92 -24.34 -11.96
N ALA A 250 -16.82 -23.94 -10.69
CA ALA A 250 -16.42 -24.86 -9.63
C ALA A 250 -17.43 -26.02 -9.50
N PRO A 251 -16.96 -27.26 -9.28
CA PRO A 251 -17.85 -28.40 -9.03
C PRO A 251 -18.81 -28.12 -7.87
N VAL A 252 -20.04 -28.66 -7.95
CA VAL A 252 -21.13 -28.39 -6.96
C VAL A 252 -20.76 -28.76 -5.52
N TYR A 253 -19.82 -29.69 -5.33
CA TYR A 253 -19.34 -30.11 -4.01
C TYR A 253 -18.19 -29.24 -3.47
N GLU A 254 -17.70 -28.27 -4.23
CA GLU A 254 -16.68 -27.31 -3.80
C GLU A 254 -17.28 -25.92 -3.54
N PRO A 255 -16.68 -25.14 -2.63
CA PRO A 255 -17.02 -23.72 -2.52
C PRO A 255 -16.69 -22.97 -3.82
N ILE A 256 -17.67 -22.21 -4.30
CA ILE A 256 -17.47 -21.26 -5.41
C ILE A 256 -16.57 -20.09 -5.01
N LEU A 257 -16.54 -19.70 -3.72
CA LEU A 257 -15.63 -18.67 -3.24
C LEU A 257 -14.20 -19.23 -3.20
N LYS A 258 -13.35 -18.71 -4.08
CA LYS A 258 -11.92 -19.01 -4.12
C LYS A 258 -11.14 -17.85 -3.47
N ARG A 259 -10.08 -18.19 -2.73
CA ARG A 259 -9.17 -17.23 -2.08
C ARG A 259 -7.73 -17.67 -2.29
N PHE A 260 -6.87 -16.72 -2.68
CA PHE A 260 -5.45 -16.96 -2.93
C PHE A 260 -4.62 -15.88 -2.28
N ALA A 261 -3.46 -16.28 -1.75
CA ALA A 261 -2.50 -15.38 -1.13
C ALA A 261 -1.92 -14.41 -2.17
N VAL A 262 -1.77 -13.15 -1.76
CA VAL A 262 -1.07 -12.12 -2.52
C VAL A 262 0.43 -12.29 -2.29
N ARG A 263 1.22 -12.47 -3.34
CA ARG A 263 2.69 -12.67 -3.22
C ARG A 263 3.42 -12.28 -4.50
N HIS A 264 4.73 -12.00 -4.39
CA HIS A 264 5.60 -11.87 -5.56
C HIS A 264 5.80 -13.22 -6.24
N ARG A 265 6.04 -13.21 -7.55
CA ARG A 265 6.51 -14.40 -8.28
C ARG A 265 7.91 -14.75 -7.79
N LEU A 266 8.09 -16.00 -7.38
CA LEU A 266 9.38 -16.52 -6.95
C LEU A 266 9.47 -18.00 -7.34
N LYS A 267 10.53 -18.36 -8.06
CA LYS A 267 10.86 -19.74 -8.45
C LYS A 267 12.36 -19.95 -8.24
N LYS A 268 12.78 -21.10 -7.71
CA LYS A 268 14.20 -21.48 -7.66
C LYS A 268 14.76 -21.73 -9.07
N LYS A 269 16.02 -21.36 -9.30
CA LYS A 269 16.75 -21.78 -10.51
C LYS A 269 16.95 -23.29 -10.58
N ASP A 270 17.27 -23.92 -9.46
CA ASP A 270 17.28 -25.37 -9.31
C ASP A 270 16.20 -25.79 -8.30
N PRO A 271 15.02 -26.24 -8.77
CA PRO A 271 13.93 -26.67 -7.90
C PRO A 271 14.28 -27.85 -6.99
N ASN A 272 15.29 -28.66 -7.37
CA ASN A 272 15.68 -29.86 -6.62
C ASN A 272 16.77 -29.58 -5.57
N ALA A 273 17.39 -28.39 -5.62
CA ALA A 273 18.41 -28.02 -4.65
C ALA A 273 17.78 -27.58 -3.32
N ALA A 274 18.37 -28.05 -2.22
CA ALA A 274 18.00 -27.59 -0.87
C ALA A 274 18.20 -26.08 -0.70
N VAL A 275 19.23 -25.52 -1.34
CA VAL A 275 19.49 -24.08 -1.43
C VAL A 275 19.69 -23.68 -2.88
N SER A 276 18.92 -22.72 -3.38
CA SER A 276 19.04 -22.20 -4.75
C SER A 276 18.89 -20.68 -4.79
N GLU A 277 19.61 -20.05 -5.72
CA GLU A 277 19.29 -18.69 -6.15
C GLU A 277 17.90 -18.68 -6.83
N PRO A 278 17.16 -17.57 -6.78
CA PRO A 278 15.91 -17.43 -7.53
C PRO A 278 16.18 -17.27 -9.04
N VAL A 279 15.17 -17.56 -9.86
CA VAL A 279 15.17 -17.18 -11.28
C VAL A 279 15.23 -15.65 -11.39
N GLU A 280 14.31 -14.98 -10.70
CA GLU A 280 14.27 -13.53 -10.53
C GLU A 280 14.20 -13.17 -9.04
N PRO A 281 15.14 -12.36 -8.52
CA PRO A 281 15.09 -11.91 -7.13
C PRO A 281 14.06 -10.81 -6.92
N ILE A 282 13.46 -10.78 -5.73
CA ILE A 282 12.63 -9.68 -5.24
C ILE A 282 13.57 -8.59 -4.73
N ILE A 283 13.67 -7.49 -5.47
CA ILE A 283 14.54 -6.36 -5.12
C ILE A 283 13.69 -5.14 -4.75
N TYR A 284 13.94 -4.59 -3.56
CA TYR A 284 13.41 -3.30 -3.12
C TYR A 284 14.49 -2.22 -3.20
N TYR A 285 14.09 -1.04 -3.63
CA TYR A 285 14.97 0.11 -3.86
C TYR A 285 14.61 1.27 -2.93
N LEU A 286 15.57 1.70 -2.12
CA LEU A 286 15.42 2.86 -1.25
C LEU A 286 15.62 4.16 -2.02
N ASP A 287 14.73 5.12 -1.77
CA ASP A 287 14.78 6.48 -2.28
C ASP A 287 16.12 7.19 -1.92
N PRO A 288 16.86 7.71 -2.92
CA PRO A 288 18.13 8.39 -2.70
C PRO A 288 18.01 9.68 -1.87
N GLY A 289 16.81 10.26 -1.75
CA GLY A 289 16.52 11.42 -0.92
C GLY A 289 16.60 11.14 0.59
N THR A 290 16.70 9.88 1.01
CA THR A 290 16.80 9.53 2.44
C THR A 290 18.17 9.96 3.01
N PRO A 291 18.23 10.79 4.07
CA PRO A 291 19.50 11.20 4.68
C PRO A 291 20.09 10.13 5.59
N GLU A 292 21.41 10.15 5.81
CA GLU A 292 22.02 9.41 6.93
C GLU A 292 21.68 10.10 8.27
N PRO A 293 21.59 9.35 9.39
CA PRO A 293 21.77 7.90 9.54
C PRO A 293 20.52 7.05 9.22
N VAL A 294 19.41 7.70 8.86
CA VAL A 294 18.12 7.03 8.60
C VAL A 294 18.22 6.06 7.41
N ARG A 295 18.96 6.44 6.37
CA ARG A 295 19.19 5.61 5.18
C ARG A 295 19.76 4.24 5.55
N SER A 296 20.83 4.21 6.34
CA SER A 296 21.43 2.96 6.81
C SER A 296 20.42 2.10 7.58
N ALA A 297 19.65 2.71 8.49
CA ALA A 297 18.64 2.01 9.27
C ALA A 297 17.49 1.42 8.41
N LEU A 298 17.04 2.14 7.38
CA LEU A 298 16.00 1.63 6.47
C LEU A 298 16.49 0.46 5.62
N LEU A 299 17.70 0.56 5.05
CA LEU A 299 18.31 -0.52 4.28
C LEU A 299 18.47 -1.78 5.14
N GLU A 300 18.97 -1.61 6.36
CA GLU A 300 19.19 -2.71 7.31
C GLU A 300 17.87 -3.38 7.70
N GLY A 301 16.90 -2.60 8.19
CA GLY A 301 15.61 -3.13 8.65
C GLY A 301 14.83 -3.85 7.56
N ALA A 302 14.75 -3.28 6.35
CA ALA A 302 14.12 -3.96 5.23
C ALA A 302 14.84 -5.27 4.87
N SER A 303 16.17 -5.32 4.98
CA SER A 303 16.97 -6.49 4.60
C SER A 303 16.78 -7.69 5.53
N TRP A 304 16.20 -7.51 6.72
CA TRP A 304 15.87 -8.61 7.64
C TRP A 304 14.99 -9.68 6.98
N TRP A 305 14.12 -9.32 6.04
CA TRP A 305 13.30 -10.30 5.31
C TRP A 305 14.13 -11.36 4.58
N ASN A 306 15.37 -11.06 4.16
CA ASN A 306 16.23 -12.05 3.53
C ASN A 306 16.49 -13.26 4.45
N GLU A 307 16.55 -13.08 5.77
CA GLU A 307 16.69 -14.19 6.73
C GLU A 307 15.51 -15.18 6.65
N ALA A 308 14.30 -14.71 6.36
CA ALA A 308 13.12 -15.56 6.21
C ALA A 308 13.10 -16.31 4.88
N PHE A 309 13.58 -15.68 3.80
CA PHE A 309 13.76 -16.37 2.51
C PHE A 309 14.91 -17.40 2.56
N GLU A 310 16.00 -17.10 3.27
CA GLU A 310 17.09 -18.06 3.52
C GLU A 310 16.61 -19.27 4.31
N ALA A 311 15.71 -19.08 5.29
CA ALA A 311 15.13 -20.16 6.09
C ALA A 311 14.32 -21.18 5.27
N ILE A 312 13.88 -20.82 4.06
CA ILE A 312 13.11 -21.69 3.16
C ILE A 312 13.95 -22.20 1.97
N GLY A 313 15.28 -22.02 2.03
CA GLY A 313 16.22 -22.56 1.05
C GLY A 313 16.42 -21.67 -0.18
N TYR A 314 16.09 -20.37 -0.10
CA TYR A 314 16.50 -19.42 -1.12
C TYR A 314 17.83 -18.76 -0.75
N LYS A 315 18.64 -18.46 -1.76
CA LYS A 315 19.84 -17.63 -1.61
C LYS A 315 19.66 -16.35 -2.43
N ASN A 316 19.88 -15.19 -1.82
CA ASN A 316 19.70 -13.87 -2.44
C ASN A 316 18.32 -13.65 -3.08
N ALA A 317 17.26 -14.31 -2.60
CA ALA A 317 15.91 -14.12 -3.13
C ALA A 317 15.33 -12.74 -2.82
N PHE A 318 15.69 -12.19 -1.66
CA PHE A 318 15.23 -10.87 -1.25
C PHE A 318 16.41 -9.94 -1.06
N GLN A 319 16.37 -8.76 -1.69
CA GLN A 319 17.48 -7.81 -1.66
C GLN A 319 16.95 -6.39 -1.49
N VAL A 320 17.71 -5.57 -0.75
CA VAL A 320 17.42 -4.13 -0.62
C VAL A 320 18.63 -3.34 -1.11
N LYS A 321 18.39 -2.36 -1.98
CA LYS A 321 19.44 -1.57 -2.64
C LYS A 321 19.05 -0.10 -2.67
N MET A 322 20.00 0.78 -2.98
CA MET A 322 19.66 2.16 -3.36
C MET A 322 19.06 2.16 -4.77
N LEU A 323 18.04 3.00 -4.99
CA LEU A 323 17.49 3.21 -6.33
C LEU A 323 18.60 3.72 -7.28
N PRO A 324 18.78 3.10 -8.46
CA PRO A 324 19.73 3.59 -9.46
C PRO A 324 19.41 5.03 -9.89
N LYS A 325 20.44 5.81 -10.25
CA LYS A 325 20.27 7.23 -10.61
C LYS A 325 19.34 7.46 -11.80
N ASP A 326 19.31 6.52 -12.74
CA ASP A 326 18.54 6.61 -13.98
C ASP A 326 17.19 5.87 -13.87
N ALA A 327 16.89 5.27 -12.71
CA ALA A 327 15.62 4.60 -12.46
C ALA A 327 14.58 5.59 -11.91
N ASP A 328 13.34 5.44 -12.35
CA ASP A 328 12.22 6.24 -11.87
C ASP A 328 11.37 5.45 -10.86
N PRO A 329 11.01 6.02 -9.70
CA PRO A 329 10.12 5.35 -8.75
C PRO A 329 8.74 4.96 -9.29
N LEU A 330 8.25 5.63 -10.35
CA LEU A 330 6.96 5.34 -10.99
C LEU A 330 7.03 4.17 -11.99
N ASP A 331 8.23 3.74 -12.38
CA ASP A 331 8.38 2.54 -13.22
C ASP A 331 8.02 1.30 -12.38
N VAL A 332 7.05 0.50 -12.86
CA VAL A 332 6.54 -0.66 -12.09
C VAL A 332 7.57 -1.76 -11.91
N ARG A 333 8.65 -1.76 -12.70
CA ARG A 333 9.74 -2.74 -12.61
C ARG A 333 10.60 -2.60 -11.34
N TYR A 334 10.43 -1.51 -10.59
CA TYR A 334 11.14 -1.26 -9.34
C TYR A 334 10.18 -1.28 -8.16
N ASN A 335 10.37 -2.19 -7.20
CA ASN A 335 9.73 -2.07 -5.90
C ASN A 335 10.43 -0.96 -5.11
N VAL A 336 9.70 -0.03 -4.50
CA VAL A 336 10.29 1.20 -3.92
C VAL A 336 9.97 1.35 -2.45
N ILE A 337 10.98 1.73 -1.67
CA ILE A 337 10.87 2.27 -0.32
C ILE A 337 11.06 3.78 -0.41
N GLN A 338 9.94 4.52 -0.36
CA GLN A 338 9.90 5.96 -0.54
C GLN A 338 10.00 6.70 0.80
N TRP A 339 10.83 7.74 0.82
CA TRP A 339 10.98 8.61 1.99
C TRP A 339 10.13 9.87 1.83
N VAL A 340 9.16 10.08 2.72
CA VAL A 340 8.20 11.19 2.59
C VAL A 340 8.24 12.18 3.76
N HIS A 341 8.25 13.46 3.43
CA HIS A 341 8.13 14.57 4.39
C HIS A 341 6.69 15.08 4.46
N ARG A 342 6.21 15.38 5.68
CA ARG A 342 4.89 15.96 5.97
C ARG A 342 5.04 17.08 7.00
N SER A 343 4.11 18.03 7.05
CA SER A 343 4.08 19.11 8.05
C SER A 343 3.78 18.59 9.45
N THR A 344 3.01 17.51 9.55
CA THR A 344 2.71 16.79 10.80
C THR A 344 2.95 15.29 10.63
N ARG A 345 3.04 14.56 11.75
CA ARG A 345 3.19 13.10 11.72
C ARG A 345 2.04 12.47 10.93
N GLY A 346 2.39 11.74 9.87
CA GLY A 346 1.47 10.90 9.11
C GLY A 346 1.74 9.41 9.30
N TRP A 347 0.86 8.61 8.72
CA TRP A 347 1.01 7.16 8.66
C TRP A 347 2.07 6.76 7.63
N SER A 348 2.87 5.75 7.98
CA SER A 348 3.59 4.94 6.99
C SER A 348 2.64 3.85 6.48
N TYR A 349 2.85 3.40 5.25
CA TYR A 349 2.08 2.31 4.68
C TYR A 349 2.89 1.57 3.60
N GLY A 350 2.81 0.25 3.62
CA GLY A 350 3.16 -0.63 2.52
C GLY A 350 1.91 -0.99 1.71
N ALA A 351 1.92 -0.68 0.42
CA ALA A 351 0.84 -1.05 -0.49
C ALA A 351 1.42 -1.60 -1.80
N SER A 352 0.61 -2.34 -2.54
CA SER A 352 1.07 -3.05 -3.73
C SER A 352 0.13 -2.85 -4.91
N VAL A 353 0.71 -2.78 -6.11
CA VAL A 353 -0.02 -3.00 -7.36
C VAL A 353 -0.09 -4.52 -7.55
N VAL A 354 -1.31 -5.06 -7.56
CA VAL A 354 -1.57 -6.51 -7.57
C VAL A 354 -2.45 -6.84 -8.76
N ASP A 355 -2.15 -7.93 -9.46
CA ASP A 355 -3.08 -8.50 -10.43
C ASP A 355 -4.26 -9.15 -9.69
N PRO A 356 -5.49 -8.60 -9.76
CA PRO A 356 -6.65 -9.15 -9.05
C PRO A 356 -7.11 -10.49 -9.64
N ARG A 357 -6.59 -10.91 -10.80
CA ARG A 357 -6.90 -12.20 -11.42
C ARG A 357 -6.20 -13.34 -10.69
N THR A 358 -4.94 -13.13 -10.30
CA THR A 358 -4.02 -14.17 -9.82
C THR A 358 -3.52 -13.96 -8.39
N GLY A 359 -3.47 -12.71 -7.91
CA GLY A 359 -2.83 -12.34 -6.64
C GLY A 359 -1.33 -12.09 -6.77
N GLU A 360 -0.79 -12.04 -7.99
CA GLU A 360 0.60 -11.67 -8.23
C GLU A 360 0.85 -10.20 -7.91
N ILE A 361 1.87 -9.94 -7.08
CA ILE A 361 2.34 -8.58 -6.81
C ILE A 361 3.21 -8.13 -7.98
N ILE A 362 2.79 -7.06 -8.66
CA ILE A 362 3.52 -6.43 -9.78
C ILE A 362 4.54 -5.43 -9.25
N LYS A 363 4.15 -4.64 -8.24
CA LYS A 363 5.00 -3.62 -7.61
C LYS A 363 4.65 -3.48 -6.13
N GLY A 364 5.66 -3.57 -5.27
CA GLY A 364 5.62 -3.11 -3.88
C GLY A 364 5.97 -1.63 -3.77
N HIS A 365 5.14 -0.86 -3.07
CA HIS A 365 5.31 0.56 -2.84
C HIS A 365 5.16 0.88 -1.35
N VAL A 366 6.30 1.15 -0.71
CA VAL A 366 6.38 1.52 0.71
C VAL A 366 6.53 3.03 0.83
N SER A 367 5.74 3.67 1.68
CA SER A 367 5.88 5.08 2.03
C SER A 367 6.21 5.24 3.52
N LEU A 368 7.37 5.83 3.82
CA LEU A 368 7.88 6.01 5.18
C LEU A 368 7.96 7.48 5.59
N GLY A 369 7.25 7.83 6.66
CA GLY A 369 7.16 9.20 7.15
C GLY A 369 8.38 9.67 7.94
N SER A 370 8.94 10.82 7.56
CA SER A 370 10.19 11.33 8.15
C SER A 370 10.12 11.80 9.59
N LEU A 371 8.92 12.09 10.10
CA LEU A 371 8.73 12.63 11.44
C LEU A 371 8.65 11.54 12.52
N ARG A 372 8.58 10.26 12.14
CA ARG A 372 8.47 9.15 13.11
C ARG A 372 9.66 9.13 14.06
N ILE A 373 10.87 9.20 13.53
CA ILE A 373 12.11 9.20 14.32
C ILE A 373 12.15 10.31 15.38
N ARG A 374 11.57 11.49 15.10
CA ARG A 374 11.52 12.61 16.06
C ARG A 374 10.62 12.32 17.25
N GLN A 375 9.53 11.58 17.04
CA GLN A 375 8.65 11.18 18.13
C GLN A 375 9.32 10.18 19.06
N ASP A 376 9.99 9.18 18.48
CA ASP A 376 10.68 8.17 19.27
C ASP A 376 11.89 8.80 19.99
N PHE A 377 12.62 9.70 19.34
CA PHE A 377 13.64 10.54 20.01
C PHE A 377 13.06 11.30 21.22
N MET A 378 11.91 11.96 21.07
CA MET A 378 11.27 12.72 22.15
C MET A 378 10.78 11.82 23.29
N ILE A 379 10.32 10.59 23.00
CA ILE A 379 9.98 9.60 24.03
C ILE A 379 11.22 9.26 24.86
N ALA A 380 12.36 8.98 24.21
CA ALA A 380 13.61 8.72 24.93
C ALA A 380 14.05 9.95 25.75
N GLN A 381 13.99 11.14 25.16
CA GLN A 381 14.31 12.41 25.82
C GLN A 381 13.49 12.62 27.10
N ALA A 382 12.20 12.30 27.06
CA ALA A 382 11.31 12.42 28.21
C ALA A 382 11.62 11.40 29.30
N LEU A 383 12.05 10.19 28.93
CA LEU A 383 12.34 9.10 29.87
C LEU A 383 13.74 9.21 30.50
N MET A 384 14.68 9.87 29.83
CA MET A 384 16.05 10.01 30.32
C MET A 384 16.14 10.90 31.57
N ASN A 385 17.04 10.55 32.48
CA ASN A 385 17.32 11.32 33.69
C ASN A 385 18.20 12.53 33.36
N ARG A 386 17.58 13.71 33.23
CA ARG A 386 18.27 15.00 33.02
C ARG A 386 19.31 14.93 31.89
N PRO A 387 18.90 14.53 30.67
CA PRO A 387 19.84 14.23 29.60
C PRO A 387 20.77 15.41 29.26
N PHE A 388 20.32 16.66 29.39
CA PHE A 388 21.11 17.82 28.97
C PHE A 388 21.83 18.55 30.11
N ALA A 389 21.77 18.04 31.35
CA ALA A 389 22.41 18.66 32.54
C ALA A 389 23.93 18.87 32.47
N LYS A 390 24.61 18.26 31.48
CA LYS A 390 26.05 18.42 31.28
C LYS A 390 26.40 18.90 29.87
N SER A 391 25.58 18.59 28.87
CA SER A 391 25.85 18.89 27.46
C SER A 391 24.63 18.58 26.60
N ASP A 392 24.33 19.48 25.66
CA ASP A 392 23.34 19.30 24.59
C ASP A 392 23.72 18.19 23.58
N GLU A 393 24.98 17.74 23.60
CA GLU A 393 25.48 16.65 22.75
C GLU A 393 25.07 15.25 23.26
N ASN A 394 24.41 15.15 24.42
CA ASN A 394 23.95 13.88 24.99
C ASN A 394 22.65 13.37 24.34
N TYR A 395 22.66 13.16 23.02
CA TYR A 395 21.51 12.72 22.24
C TYR A 395 21.63 11.29 21.69
N GLU A 396 22.78 10.64 21.81
CA GLU A 396 23.08 9.37 21.12
C GLU A 396 22.07 8.26 21.45
N GLN A 397 21.73 8.06 22.73
CA GLN A 397 20.75 7.05 23.13
C GLN A 397 19.35 7.32 22.56
N MET A 398 18.95 8.59 22.47
CA MET A 398 17.67 9.00 21.89
C MET A 398 17.65 8.74 20.39
N LEU A 399 18.77 9.01 19.71
CA LEU A 399 18.95 8.74 18.29
C LEU A 399 18.94 7.24 18.00
N GLU A 400 19.68 6.43 18.77
CA GLU A 400 19.74 4.97 18.59
C GLU A 400 18.38 4.32 18.77
N MET A 401 17.59 4.73 19.77
CA MET A 401 16.22 4.23 19.94
C MET A 401 15.33 4.61 18.73
N GLY A 402 15.47 5.85 18.24
CA GLY A 402 14.79 6.31 17.03
C GLY A 402 15.18 5.49 15.80
N LEU A 403 16.47 5.16 15.63
CA LEU A 403 16.96 4.34 14.51
C LEU A 403 16.52 2.88 14.62
N ALA A 404 16.48 2.31 15.83
CA ALA A 404 15.91 0.98 16.07
C ALA A 404 14.44 0.93 15.62
N ARG A 405 13.64 1.98 15.91
CA ARG A 405 12.27 2.06 15.40
C ARG A 405 12.21 2.14 13.88
N ILE A 406 13.12 2.90 13.26
CA ILE A 406 13.17 3.04 11.81
C ILE A 406 13.48 1.69 11.13
N ARG A 407 14.38 0.87 11.69
CA ARG A 407 14.63 -0.49 11.21
C ARG A 407 13.38 -1.35 11.27
N GLN A 408 12.74 -1.42 12.44
CA GLN A 408 11.51 -2.20 12.64
C GLN A 408 10.39 -1.75 11.71
N LEU A 409 10.19 -0.43 11.55
CA LEU A 409 9.16 0.12 10.68
C LEU A 409 9.43 -0.21 9.21
N SER A 410 10.69 -0.15 8.77
CA SER A 410 11.05 -0.52 7.41
C SER A 410 10.74 -1.99 7.12
N ALA A 411 11.09 -2.89 8.05
CA ALA A 411 10.73 -4.31 7.95
C ALA A 411 9.22 -4.51 7.87
N HIS A 412 8.47 -3.82 8.75
CA HIS A 412 7.01 -3.90 8.83
C HIS A 412 6.32 -3.52 7.51
N GLU A 413 6.62 -2.33 6.97
CA GLU A 413 5.95 -1.87 5.76
C GLU A 413 6.34 -2.70 4.53
N VAL A 414 7.59 -3.16 4.45
CA VAL A 414 8.01 -4.10 3.40
C VAL A 414 7.25 -5.42 3.51
N GLY A 415 6.96 -5.90 4.73
CA GLY A 415 6.17 -7.10 4.95
C GLY A 415 4.77 -7.05 4.32
N HIS A 416 4.08 -5.91 4.41
CA HIS A 416 2.81 -5.71 3.69
C HIS A 416 2.97 -5.83 2.18
N THR A 417 4.06 -5.28 1.63
CA THR A 417 4.36 -5.36 0.20
C THR A 417 4.88 -6.72 -0.27
N LEU A 418 5.21 -7.62 0.67
CA LEU A 418 5.45 -9.04 0.43
C LEU A 418 4.17 -9.88 0.56
N GLY A 419 3.05 -9.27 0.96
CA GLY A 419 1.75 -9.93 1.05
C GLY A 419 1.34 -10.38 2.45
N PHE A 420 1.93 -9.82 3.51
CA PHE A 420 1.64 -10.23 4.89
C PHE A 420 0.72 -9.26 5.63
N ALA A 421 -0.22 -9.83 6.38
CA ALA A 421 -1.13 -9.11 7.27
C ALA A 421 -0.45 -8.83 8.63
N HIS A 422 -1.06 -7.96 9.43
CA HIS A 422 -0.58 -7.73 10.79
C HIS A 422 -0.72 -8.99 11.65
N ASN A 423 0.20 -9.18 12.60
CA ASN A 423 0.06 -10.13 13.70
C ASN A 423 0.13 -9.38 15.02
N PHE A 424 -1.02 -9.04 15.60
CA PHE A 424 -1.13 -8.31 16.86
C PHE A 424 -1.02 -9.21 18.09
N ALA A 425 -0.87 -10.52 17.91
CA ALA A 425 -0.59 -11.47 18.98
C ALA A 425 0.91 -11.78 19.11
N ALA A 426 1.78 -11.03 18.42
CA ALA A 426 3.21 -11.29 18.46
C ALA A 426 3.87 -10.86 19.78
N SER A 427 3.34 -9.83 20.46
CA SER A 427 3.82 -9.35 21.77
C SER A 427 3.93 -10.50 22.80
N VAL A 428 2.89 -11.32 22.93
CA VAL A 428 2.84 -12.44 23.88
C VAL A 428 3.75 -13.61 23.51
N ASN A 429 4.21 -13.67 22.26
CA ASN A 429 5.13 -14.68 21.75
C ASN A 429 6.55 -14.15 21.59
N ASP A 430 7.01 -13.31 22.53
CA ASP A 430 8.38 -12.78 22.53
C ASP A 430 8.69 -12.00 21.24
N ARG A 431 7.76 -11.09 20.88
CA ARG A 431 7.83 -10.23 19.69
C ARG A 431 8.08 -11.05 18.40
N ALA A 432 7.35 -12.16 18.26
CA ALA A 432 7.57 -13.15 17.21
C ALA A 432 7.44 -12.65 15.76
N SER A 433 6.98 -11.42 15.52
CA SER A 433 6.73 -10.88 14.19
C SER A 433 7.04 -9.38 14.12
N VAL A 434 7.69 -8.94 13.03
CA VAL A 434 7.79 -7.52 12.70
C VAL A 434 6.45 -6.92 12.26
N MET A 435 5.45 -7.77 11.93
CA MET A 435 4.10 -7.38 11.50
C MET A 435 3.19 -6.95 12.66
N ASP A 436 3.71 -6.82 13.88
CA ASP A 436 3.02 -6.22 15.02
C ASP A 436 3.21 -4.68 15.05
N TYR A 437 2.43 -4.01 15.90
CA TYR A 437 2.64 -2.62 16.32
C TYR A 437 3.22 -2.59 17.73
N PRO A 438 4.51 -2.88 17.94
CA PRO A 438 5.07 -2.91 19.29
C PRO A 438 5.13 -1.50 19.88
N HIS A 439 4.76 -1.37 21.15
CA HIS A 439 5.18 -0.24 21.97
C HIS A 439 6.69 -0.36 22.24
N PRO A 440 7.46 0.73 22.40
CA PRO A 440 8.84 0.56 22.82
C PRO A 440 8.92 -0.13 24.20
N GLN A 441 9.74 -1.17 24.31
CA GLN A 441 9.94 -1.90 25.56
C GLN A 441 11.12 -1.31 26.35
N PHE A 442 10.91 -1.04 27.63
CA PHE A 442 11.94 -0.46 28.47
C PHE A 442 12.24 -1.36 29.66
N LEU A 443 13.49 -1.37 30.10
CA LEU A 443 13.89 -2.10 31.30
C LEU A 443 14.26 -1.11 32.40
N LEU A 444 13.92 -1.43 33.64
CA LEU A 444 14.38 -0.70 34.81
C LEU A 444 15.51 -1.47 35.49
N GLN A 445 16.74 -0.99 35.36
CA GLN A 445 17.95 -1.62 35.91
C GLN A 445 18.63 -0.63 36.85
N ASP A 446 18.81 -1.00 38.13
CA ASP A 446 19.43 -0.17 39.17
C ASP A 446 18.84 1.25 39.27
N GLY A 447 17.51 1.36 39.10
CA GLY A 447 16.78 2.64 39.11
C GLY A 447 16.98 3.51 37.87
N LYS A 448 17.62 2.98 36.81
CA LYS A 448 17.80 3.64 35.52
C LYS A 448 16.99 2.94 34.44
N ILE A 449 16.45 3.75 33.53
CA ILE A 449 15.70 3.26 32.38
C ILE A 449 16.69 2.90 31.28
N ASN A 450 16.57 1.70 30.74
CA ASN A 450 17.40 1.16 29.68
C ASN A 450 16.55 1.02 28.39
N PHE A 451 17.12 1.50 27.28
CA PHE A 451 16.51 1.56 25.95
C PHE A 451 17.02 0.49 24.98
N SER A 452 17.95 -0.39 25.40
CA SER A 452 18.62 -1.35 24.52
C SER A 452 17.67 -2.37 23.88
N GLU A 453 16.51 -2.61 24.50
CA GLU A 453 15.48 -3.53 24.01
C GLU A 453 14.20 -2.80 23.57
N ALA A 454 14.28 -1.49 23.28
CA ALA A 454 13.13 -0.70 22.86
C ALA A 454 12.40 -1.30 21.65
N TYR A 455 13.15 -1.83 20.68
CA TYR A 455 12.62 -2.56 19.55
C TYR A 455 13.49 -3.78 19.27
N ASP A 456 12.86 -4.85 18.82
CA ASP A 456 13.60 -6.06 18.43
C ASP A 456 14.43 -5.85 17.17
N SER A 457 15.41 -6.74 16.97
CA SER A 457 16.32 -6.74 15.84
C SER A 457 16.19 -8.02 15.02
N GLY A 458 16.18 -7.89 13.69
CA GLY A 458 16.06 -9.03 12.78
C GLY A 458 14.62 -9.43 12.50
N ILE A 459 14.45 -10.55 11.80
CA ILE A 459 13.13 -11.06 11.42
C ILE A 459 12.58 -12.04 12.47
N GLY A 460 11.29 -11.91 12.78
CA GLY A 460 10.64 -12.73 13.80
C GLY A 460 10.44 -14.18 13.36
N ILE A 461 10.25 -15.09 14.33
CA ILE A 461 10.00 -16.52 14.04
C ILE A 461 8.65 -16.76 13.34
N TRP A 462 7.63 -15.94 13.61
CA TRP A 462 6.35 -15.98 12.89
C TRP A 462 6.50 -15.50 11.45
N ASP A 463 7.34 -14.49 11.21
CA ASP A 463 7.60 -13.98 9.87
C ASP A 463 8.22 -15.08 8.97
N LYS A 464 9.10 -15.92 9.54
CA LYS A 464 9.63 -17.11 8.85
C LYS A 464 8.54 -18.14 8.52
N VAL A 465 7.56 -18.31 9.40
CA VAL A 465 6.40 -19.19 9.15
C VAL A 465 5.56 -18.66 7.99
N THR A 466 5.21 -17.36 7.99
CA THR A 466 4.37 -16.79 6.93
C THR A 466 5.09 -16.76 5.57
N VAL A 467 6.42 -16.55 5.56
CA VAL A 467 7.25 -16.71 4.36
C VAL A 467 7.29 -18.17 3.89
N LYS A 468 7.47 -19.14 4.79
CA LYS A 468 7.39 -20.57 4.44
C LYS A 468 6.03 -20.93 3.84
N TYR A 469 4.94 -20.47 4.43
CA TYR A 469 3.60 -20.69 3.91
C TYR A 469 3.44 -20.09 2.50
N SER A 470 3.90 -18.87 2.29
CA SER A 470 3.60 -18.10 1.08
C SER A 470 4.58 -18.35 -0.07
N TYR A 471 5.85 -18.63 0.21
CA TYR A 471 6.93 -18.62 -0.79
C TYR A 471 7.70 -19.95 -0.90
N ALA A 472 7.57 -20.88 0.05
CA ALA A 472 8.26 -22.16 -0.08
C ALA A 472 7.67 -23.02 -1.20
N ASP A 473 8.55 -23.73 -1.88
CA ASP A 473 8.20 -24.75 -2.87
C ASP A 473 7.49 -25.91 -2.15
N VAL A 474 6.46 -26.47 -2.78
CA VAL A 474 5.76 -27.64 -2.25
C VAL A 474 6.64 -28.87 -2.51
N PRO A 475 6.96 -29.70 -1.49
CA PRO A 475 7.75 -30.91 -1.68
C PRO A 475 7.11 -31.88 -2.68
N GLU A 476 7.94 -32.58 -3.46
CA GLU A 476 7.47 -33.64 -4.36
C GLU A 476 6.61 -34.67 -3.60
N ASN A 477 5.54 -35.14 -4.23
CA ASN A 477 4.59 -36.11 -3.67
C ASN A 477 3.75 -35.61 -2.48
N THR A 478 3.76 -34.31 -2.18
CA THR A 478 2.86 -33.71 -1.17
C THR A 478 1.86 -32.80 -1.86
N SER A 479 0.60 -32.81 -1.44
CA SER A 479 -0.37 -31.82 -1.94
C SER A 479 -0.06 -30.45 -1.34
N GLU A 480 -0.31 -29.36 -2.09
CA GLU A 480 -0.14 -27.99 -1.59
C GLU A 480 -0.89 -27.81 -0.26
N ARG A 481 -2.14 -28.30 -0.19
CA ARG A 481 -2.98 -28.18 1.00
C ARG A 481 -2.38 -28.88 2.23
N ASP A 482 -1.79 -30.06 2.07
CA ASP A 482 -1.19 -30.80 3.18
C ASP A 482 0.07 -30.10 3.67
N PHE A 483 0.93 -29.67 2.75
CA PHE A 483 2.13 -28.90 3.08
C PHE A 483 1.80 -27.61 3.85
N LEU A 484 0.83 -26.84 3.35
CA LEU A 484 0.42 -25.58 3.97
C LEU A 484 -0.19 -25.78 5.37
N ASN A 485 -0.98 -26.84 5.56
CA ASN A 485 -1.51 -27.20 6.87
C ASN A 485 -0.41 -27.64 7.84
N GLU A 486 0.59 -28.38 7.36
CA GLU A 486 1.74 -28.79 8.16
C GLU A 486 2.52 -27.57 8.66
N VAL A 487 2.79 -26.58 7.80
CA VAL A 487 3.47 -25.32 8.18
C VAL A 487 2.73 -24.61 9.32
N ILE A 488 1.40 -24.47 9.21
CA ILE A 488 0.57 -23.85 10.26
C ILE A 488 0.59 -24.72 11.52
N SER A 489 0.41 -26.05 11.39
CA SER A 489 0.40 -26.97 12.52
C SER A 489 1.71 -26.94 13.32
N GLU A 490 2.86 -26.88 12.64
CA GLU A 490 4.18 -26.73 13.26
C GLU A 490 4.28 -25.43 14.06
N ALA A 491 3.75 -24.33 13.53
CA ALA A 491 3.74 -23.03 14.19
C ALA A 491 2.83 -23.06 15.45
N THR A 492 1.63 -23.61 15.32
CA THR A 492 0.68 -23.79 16.43
C THR A 492 1.27 -24.65 17.54
N LYS A 493 1.95 -25.77 17.21
CA LYS A 493 2.63 -26.64 18.20
C LYS A 493 3.79 -25.95 18.92
N LYS A 494 4.40 -24.93 18.30
CA LYS A 494 5.42 -24.08 18.93
C LYS A 494 4.80 -22.95 19.78
N GLY A 495 3.48 -22.87 19.85
CA GLY A 495 2.75 -21.87 20.62
C GLY A 495 2.66 -20.51 19.93
N LEU A 496 2.96 -20.41 18.62
CA LEU A 496 2.88 -19.14 17.89
C LEU A 496 1.43 -18.80 17.57
N GLN A 497 0.97 -17.66 18.04
CA GLN A 497 -0.37 -17.14 17.82
C GLN A 497 -0.42 -16.20 16.62
N PHE A 498 -1.58 -16.16 15.98
CA PHE A 498 -1.87 -15.23 14.91
C PHE A 498 -3.28 -14.69 15.02
N ILE A 499 -3.37 -13.39 15.28
CA ILE A 499 -4.60 -12.62 15.32
C ILE A 499 -4.35 -11.29 14.63
N THR A 500 -5.25 -10.92 13.72
CA THR A 500 -5.04 -9.80 12.80
C THR A 500 -6.10 -8.71 13.00
N ASP A 501 -6.11 -7.72 12.09
CA ASP A 501 -6.83 -6.46 12.20
C ASP A 501 -8.31 -6.58 12.61
N SER A 502 -9.03 -7.59 12.10
CA SER A 502 -10.47 -7.80 12.36
C SER A 502 -10.81 -7.96 13.84
N ASP A 503 -9.87 -8.47 14.63
CA ASP A 503 -10.09 -8.90 16.01
C ASP A 503 -9.34 -8.04 17.03
N ALA A 504 -8.25 -7.38 16.62
CA ALA A 504 -7.39 -6.61 17.50
C ALA A 504 -7.64 -5.09 17.48
N ARG A 505 -7.97 -4.50 16.31
CA ARG A 505 -8.00 -3.03 16.14
C ARG A 505 -9.16 -2.35 16.84
N ALA A 506 -10.34 -2.97 16.83
CA ALA A 506 -11.52 -2.34 17.40
C ALA A 506 -11.33 -2.10 18.91
N SER A 507 -11.84 -0.98 19.42
CA SER A 507 -11.86 -0.71 20.86
C SER A 507 -12.62 -1.80 21.62
N GLY A 508 -13.67 -2.35 21.03
CA GLY A 508 -14.41 -3.51 21.52
C GLY A 508 -13.91 -4.87 21.03
N GLY A 509 -12.69 -4.97 20.48
CA GLY A 509 -12.09 -6.26 20.13
C GLY A 509 -11.92 -7.13 21.38
N ALA A 510 -12.33 -8.40 21.28
CA ALA A 510 -12.46 -9.29 22.44
C ALA A 510 -11.19 -10.11 22.74
N HIS A 511 -10.26 -10.22 21.78
CA HIS A 511 -9.13 -11.15 21.93
C HIS A 511 -8.17 -10.73 23.05
N VAL A 512 -7.91 -11.63 24.01
CA VAL A 512 -7.14 -11.31 25.23
C VAL A 512 -5.63 -11.10 25.02
N ASN A 513 -5.07 -11.65 23.95
CA ASN A 513 -3.62 -11.57 23.67
C ASN A 513 -3.29 -10.72 22.43
N ALA A 514 -4.26 -10.01 21.82
CA ALA A 514 -4.04 -9.35 20.54
C ALA A 514 -4.38 -7.85 20.58
N HIS A 515 -3.36 -7.02 20.75
CA HIS A 515 -3.51 -5.59 20.99
C HIS A 515 -2.44 -4.78 20.26
N LEU A 516 -2.85 -3.60 19.77
CA LEU A 516 -1.91 -2.65 19.17
C LEU A 516 -1.18 -1.91 20.28
N TRP A 517 0.12 -1.68 20.10
CA TRP A 517 0.97 -0.92 21.03
C TRP A 517 1.01 -1.56 22.43
N ASP A 518 1.11 -2.89 22.45
CA ASP A 518 1.23 -3.73 23.63
C ASP A 518 2.60 -4.42 23.64
N ASN A 519 3.03 -4.86 24.83
CA ASN A 519 4.27 -5.62 25.03
C ASN A 519 4.07 -6.71 26.09
N GLY A 520 5.05 -7.60 26.16
CA GLY A 520 5.14 -8.60 27.22
C GLY A 520 4.15 -9.77 27.02
N LYS A 521 4.24 -10.73 27.93
CA LYS A 521 3.40 -11.95 27.90
C LYS A 521 2.04 -11.76 28.57
N SER A 522 1.87 -10.67 29.30
CA SER A 522 0.67 -10.35 30.06
C SER A 522 0.47 -8.84 30.04
N ALA A 523 -0.65 -8.41 29.46
CA ALA A 523 -0.96 -6.99 29.36
C ALA A 523 -1.07 -6.31 30.75
N VAL A 524 -1.43 -7.08 31.80
CA VAL A 524 -1.51 -6.58 33.18
C VAL A 524 -0.12 -6.41 33.79
N GLU A 525 0.77 -7.39 33.61
CA GLU A 525 2.13 -7.31 34.14
C GLU A 525 2.91 -6.18 33.47
N GLU A 526 2.77 -6.05 32.14
CA GLU A 526 3.38 -4.95 31.39
C GLU A 526 2.79 -3.59 31.80
N LEU A 527 1.50 -3.51 32.12
CA LEU A 527 0.91 -2.28 32.67
C LEU A 527 1.56 -1.88 33.99
N GLU A 528 1.77 -2.84 34.90
CA GLU A 528 2.46 -2.57 36.17
C GLU A 528 3.91 -2.12 35.94
N ASP A 529 4.62 -2.74 35.01
CA ASP A 529 6.01 -2.42 34.71
C ASP A 529 6.16 -1.05 34.04
N ILE A 530 5.33 -0.73 33.05
CA ILE A 530 5.36 0.60 32.40
C ILE A 530 4.97 1.71 33.39
N LEU A 531 4.09 1.43 34.36
CA LEU A 531 3.75 2.38 35.43
C LEU A 531 4.93 2.62 36.39
N LYS A 532 5.74 1.59 36.70
CA LYS A 532 6.98 1.75 37.48
C LYS A 532 7.99 2.61 36.73
N ILE A 533 8.22 2.34 35.44
CA ILE A 533 9.10 3.12 34.56
C ILE A 533 8.63 4.57 34.51
N ARG A 534 7.34 4.79 34.25
CA ARG A 534 6.72 6.12 34.23
C ARG A 534 6.93 6.87 35.54
N LYS A 535 6.77 6.22 36.69
CA LYS A 535 7.01 6.83 38.00
C LYS A 535 8.45 7.30 38.17
N VAL A 536 9.42 6.48 37.77
CA VAL A 536 10.85 6.83 37.83
C VAL A 536 11.16 8.00 36.89
N ALA A 537 10.70 7.94 35.64
CA ALA A 537 10.92 9.00 34.66
C ALA A 537 10.30 10.34 35.09
N ILE A 538 9.06 10.35 35.61
CA ILE A 538 8.43 11.56 36.15
C ILE A 538 9.24 12.13 37.32
N GLY A 539 9.77 11.27 38.20
CA GLY A 539 10.62 11.71 39.32
C GLY A 539 11.96 12.33 38.88
N ASN A 540 12.46 11.95 37.70
CA ASN A 540 13.71 12.47 37.13
C ASN A 540 13.50 13.70 36.23
N PHE A 541 12.29 13.90 35.71
CA PHE A 541 11.97 14.95 34.76
C PHE A 541 12.20 16.35 35.34
N SER A 542 12.89 17.21 34.59
CA SER A 542 13.22 18.58 35.01
C SER A 542 13.48 19.49 33.80
N GLU A 543 13.90 20.74 34.05
CA GLU A 543 14.35 21.64 32.99
C GLU A 543 15.53 21.09 32.18
N GLU A 544 16.32 20.20 32.76
CA GLU A 544 17.45 19.52 32.10
C GLU A 544 17.02 18.42 31.09
N ASN A 545 15.72 18.30 30.83
CA ASN A 545 15.17 17.47 29.74
C ASN A 545 15.02 18.25 28.43
N ILE A 546 15.28 19.56 28.41
CA ILE A 546 15.39 20.39 27.20
C ILE A 546 16.81 20.95 27.08
N ARG A 547 17.18 21.41 25.89
CA ARG A 547 18.53 21.92 25.59
C ARG A 547 18.73 23.34 26.11
N GLU A 548 19.99 23.76 26.19
CA GLU A 548 20.32 25.15 26.47
C GLU A 548 19.68 26.09 25.43
N ASN A 549 19.10 27.19 25.90
CA ASN A 549 18.41 28.21 25.10
C ASN A 549 17.08 27.76 24.44
N GLU A 550 16.53 26.60 24.81
CA GLU A 550 15.14 26.27 24.48
C GLU A 550 14.16 26.95 25.46
N PRO A 551 12.98 27.41 24.99
CA PRO A 551 11.99 27.98 25.89
C PRO A 551 11.38 26.87 26.76
N TYR A 552 11.13 27.19 28.04
CA TYR A 552 10.52 26.27 29.01
C TYR A 552 9.19 25.65 28.55
N SER A 553 8.45 26.30 27.65
CA SER A 553 7.23 25.74 27.07
C SER A 553 7.45 24.42 26.33
N VAL A 554 8.66 24.16 25.82
CA VAL A 554 9.03 22.88 25.18
C VAL A 554 8.94 21.70 26.15
N LEU A 555 9.05 21.94 27.47
CA LEU A 555 8.85 20.89 28.46
C LEU A 555 7.44 20.27 28.37
N GLU A 556 6.43 21.02 27.95
CA GLU A 556 5.08 20.48 27.75
C GLU A 556 5.08 19.41 26.66
N ASP A 557 5.70 19.69 25.52
CA ASP A 557 5.82 18.75 24.38
C ASP A 557 6.58 17.49 24.77
N VAL A 558 7.68 17.63 25.51
CA VAL A 558 8.50 16.50 25.97
C VAL A 558 7.80 15.72 27.07
N PHE A 559 7.06 16.37 27.97
CA PHE A 559 6.41 15.70 29.09
C PHE A 559 5.16 14.90 28.69
N VAL A 560 4.41 15.35 27.68
CA VAL A 560 3.14 14.70 27.26
C VAL A 560 3.30 13.21 26.92
N PRO A 561 4.29 12.77 26.10
CA PRO A 561 4.54 11.36 25.84
C PRO A 561 4.83 10.54 27.12
N LEU A 562 5.59 11.10 28.05
CA LEU A 562 5.87 10.48 29.35
C LEU A 562 4.59 10.38 30.20
N TYR A 563 3.81 11.47 30.26
CA TYR A 563 2.58 11.49 31.04
C TYR A 563 1.60 10.42 30.58
N PHE A 564 1.48 10.21 29.26
CA PHE A 564 0.58 9.23 28.65
C PHE A 564 1.23 7.91 28.26
N LEU A 565 2.43 7.60 28.76
CA LEU A 565 3.20 6.41 28.35
C LEU A 565 2.42 5.09 28.46
N HIS A 566 1.59 4.97 29.49
CA HIS A 566 0.82 3.76 29.83
C HIS A 566 -0.50 3.61 29.05
N ARG A 567 -0.91 4.58 28.22
CA ARG A 567 -2.30 4.67 27.73
C ARG A 567 -2.75 3.45 26.93
N TYR A 568 -1.92 2.96 26.01
CA TYR A 568 -2.27 1.83 25.15
C TYR A 568 -2.21 0.51 25.92
N GLN A 569 -1.22 0.39 26.82
CA GLN A 569 -1.15 -0.74 27.74
C GLN A 569 -2.38 -0.83 28.66
N THR A 570 -2.95 0.32 29.04
CA THR A 570 -4.21 0.38 29.80
C THR A 570 -5.39 -0.12 28.96
N GLU A 571 -5.45 0.26 27.68
CA GLU A 571 -6.47 -0.25 26.75
C GLU A 571 -6.37 -1.78 26.59
N ALA A 572 -5.15 -2.32 26.45
CA ALA A 572 -4.88 -3.75 26.40
C ALA A 572 -5.34 -4.46 27.68
N ALA A 573 -4.93 -3.97 28.86
CA ALA A 573 -5.31 -4.58 30.14
C ALA A 573 -6.83 -4.56 30.40
N VAL A 574 -7.53 -3.50 29.99
CA VAL A 574 -9.00 -3.40 30.17
C VAL A 574 -9.75 -4.44 29.33
N LYS A 575 -9.24 -4.80 28.15
CA LYS A 575 -9.86 -5.81 27.26
C LYS A 575 -9.89 -7.21 27.86
N LEU A 576 -9.06 -7.49 28.86
CA LEU A 576 -9.11 -8.75 29.60
C LEU A 576 -10.40 -8.91 30.42
N ILE A 577 -11.08 -7.81 30.75
CA ILE A 577 -12.36 -7.85 31.45
C ILE A 577 -13.46 -8.25 30.46
N GLY A 578 -13.84 -9.53 30.50
CA GLY A 578 -14.83 -10.10 29.58
C GLY A 578 -14.26 -10.41 28.19
N GLY A 579 -12.93 -10.43 28.04
CA GLY A 579 -12.25 -10.86 26.84
C GLY A 579 -12.41 -12.36 26.56
N LEU A 580 -12.12 -12.74 25.33
CA LEU A 580 -12.18 -14.10 24.81
C LEU A 580 -10.78 -14.54 24.35
N ASP A 581 -10.41 -15.75 24.69
CA ASP A 581 -9.25 -16.42 24.07
C ASP A 581 -9.79 -17.29 22.94
N TYR A 582 -9.39 -17.01 21.70
CA TYR A 582 -9.83 -17.77 20.53
C TYR A 582 -8.80 -17.65 19.42
N ASN A 583 -8.78 -18.64 18.54
CA ASN A 583 -7.91 -18.65 17.37
C ASN A 583 -8.75 -18.87 16.11
N TYR A 584 -8.11 -18.80 14.94
CA TYR A 584 -8.77 -19.08 13.66
C TYR A 584 -8.85 -20.60 13.37
N ALA A 585 -9.26 -21.41 14.36
CA ALA A 585 -9.33 -22.86 14.27
C ALA A 585 -10.08 -23.33 13.03
N VAL A 586 -9.58 -24.41 12.43
CA VAL A 586 -10.26 -25.13 11.35
C VAL A 586 -10.48 -26.59 11.76
N LYS A 587 -11.49 -27.23 11.17
CA LYS A 587 -11.75 -28.65 11.42
C LYS A 587 -10.53 -29.50 11.04
N GLY A 588 -10.00 -30.27 12.00
CA GLY A 588 -8.82 -31.12 11.81
C GLY A 588 -7.49 -30.37 11.89
N GLY A 589 -7.52 -29.07 12.22
CA GLY A 589 -6.33 -28.29 12.54
C GLY A 589 -5.72 -28.68 13.89
N ALA A 590 -4.55 -28.13 14.18
CA ALA A 590 -3.85 -28.35 15.45
C ALA A 590 -4.22 -27.31 16.53
N GLU A 591 -5.10 -26.38 16.20
CA GLU A 591 -5.58 -25.34 17.11
C GLU A 591 -6.59 -25.91 18.10
N ASP A 592 -6.53 -25.45 19.34
CA ASP A 592 -7.54 -25.79 20.35
C ASP A 592 -8.89 -25.17 19.95
N THR A 593 -9.92 -26.00 19.88
CA THR A 593 -11.32 -25.56 19.77
C THR A 593 -11.94 -25.61 21.15
N PHE A 594 -12.40 -24.46 21.65
CA PHE A 594 -13.20 -24.43 22.88
C PHE A 594 -14.57 -25.08 22.61
N GLU A 595 -14.93 -26.10 23.42
CA GLU A 595 -16.27 -26.72 23.41
C GLU A 595 -17.31 -25.88 24.16
#